data_AF-A0A534HWX1-F1
#
_entry.id   AF-A0A534HWX1-F1
#
_cell.length_a   1.000
_cell.length_b   1.000
_cell.length_c   1.000
_cell.angle_alpha   90.00
_cell.angle_beta   90.00
_cell.angle_gamma   90.00
#
_symmetry.space_group_name_H-M   'P 1'
#
loop_
_entity.id
_entity.type
_entity.pdbx_description
1 polymer ?
#
loop_
_entity_poly.entity_id
_entity_poly.type
_entity_poly.pdbx_seq_one_letter_code
_entity_poly.pdbx_strand_id
1 'polypeptide(L)'
;MVRDQAMTAERQKIRAAEWLYRWSLSSGIIGIVFTILSFMGVFTLILGPIFTERFGFTFLQTASVLFLFVLAVIVGFGVYLDKVIHFWSAQATVATTRNPYLVSALYQKELLSLVYIQVPVLKSLRALLEAQTMDGRKKEAFLAELDHSLAKVQQSIQDRSWPIEPHERVY
;
A
#
# COMPACT_ATOMS: atom_id res chain seq x y z
N MET A 1 -29.01 13.57 14.31
CA MET A 1 -28.55 14.27 13.09
C MET A 1 -27.02 14.32 12.94
N VAL A 2 -26.23 14.56 14.00
CA VAL A 2 -24.75 14.60 13.89
C VAL A 2 -24.10 13.22 13.64
N ARG A 3 -24.69 12.14 14.17
CA ARG A 3 -24.20 10.76 14.00
C ARG A 3 -24.27 10.21 12.56
N ASP A 4 -25.26 10.63 11.79
CA ASP A 4 -25.41 10.20 10.38
C ASP A 4 -24.39 10.86 9.44
N GLN A 5 -23.98 12.09 9.75
CA GLN A 5 -22.97 12.83 8.99
C GLN A 5 -21.55 12.29 9.20
N ALA A 6 -21.23 11.81 10.41
CA ALA A 6 -19.94 11.18 10.72
C ALA A 6 -19.76 9.85 9.98
N MET A 7 -20.78 8.96 10.00
CA MET A 7 -20.76 7.70 9.26
C MET A 7 -20.65 7.90 7.73
N THR A 8 -21.21 8.99 7.19
CA THR A 8 -21.12 9.29 5.75
C THR A 8 -19.74 9.82 5.38
N ALA A 9 -19.14 10.70 6.19
CA ALA A 9 -17.78 11.18 5.98
C ALA A 9 -16.74 10.05 6.07
N GLU A 10 -16.91 9.13 7.00
CA GLU A 10 -16.03 7.97 7.17
C GLU A 10 -16.16 6.98 6.00
N ARG A 11 -17.38 6.68 5.55
CA ARG A 11 -17.62 5.90 4.32
C ARG A 11 -17.07 6.56 3.06
N GLN A 12 -17.09 7.89 2.98
CA GLN A 12 -16.51 8.63 1.85
C GLN A 12 -14.98 8.56 1.86
N LYS A 13 -14.34 8.68 3.03
CA LYS A 13 -12.89 8.48 3.17
C LYS A 13 -12.46 7.08 2.77
N ILE A 14 -13.21 6.06 3.18
CA ILE A 14 -12.95 4.65 2.81
C ILE A 14 -13.08 4.45 1.30
N ARG A 15 -14.15 4.97 0.67
CA ARG A 15 -14.31 4.89 -0.79
C ARG A 15 -13.21 5.63 -1.55
N ALA A 16 -12.77 6.79 -1.04
CA ALA A 16 -11.68 7.54 -1.64
C ALA A 16 -10.35 6.78 -1.53
N ALA A 17 -10.07 6.15 -0.39
CA ALA A 17 -8.89 5.32 -0.20
C ALA A 17 -8.90 4.08 -1.10
N GLU A 18 -10.01 3.36 -1.19
CA GLU A 18 -10.19 2.23 -2.11
C GLU A 18 -10.01 2.67 -3.57
N TRP A 19 -10.55 3.83 -3.95
CA TRP A 19 -10.40 4.38 -5.29
C TRP A 19 -8.94 4.77 -5.60
N LEU A 20 -8.26 5.44 -4.67
CA LEU A 20 -6.84 5.79 -4.80
C LEU A 20 -5.95 4.56 -4.92
N TYR A 21 -6.23 3.51 -4.14
CA TYR A 21 -5.51 2.25 -4.21
C TYR A 21 -5.69 1.56 -5.57
N ARG A 22 -6.93 1.47 -6.06
CA ARG A 22 -7.24 0.93 -7.40
C ARG A 22 -6.61 1.77 -8.51
N TRP A 23 -6.61 3.09 -8.38
CA TRP A 23 -5.96 4.00 -9.32
C TRP A 23 -4.44 3.82 -9.33
N SER A 24 -3.82 3.67 -8.16
CA SER A 24 -2.38 3.42 -8.02
C SER A 24 -1.98 2.08 -8.65
N LEU A 25 -2.72 1.00 -8.36
CA LEU A 25 -2.53 -0.31 -9.00
C LEU A 25 -2.67 -0.24 -10.52
N SER A 26 -3.71 0.44 -11.01
CA SER A 26 -3.94 0.63 -12.44
C SER A 26 -2.81 1.43 -13.10
N SER A 27 -2.32 2.48 -12.44
CA SER A 27 -1.19 3.29 -12.93
C SER A 27 0.10 2.47 -12.99
N GLY A 28 0.34 1.61 -11.99
CA GLY A 28 1.47 0.68 -11.99
C GLY A 28 1.40 -0.31 -13.16
N ILE A 29 0.24 -0.88 -13.43
CA ILE A 29 0.01 -1.78 -14.58
C ILE A 29 0.21 -1.05 -15.91
N ILE A 30 -0.33 0.16 -16.06
CA ILE A 30 -0.16 0.99 -17.26
C ILE A 30 1.32 1.32 -17.49
N GLY A 31 2.04 1.67 -16.42
CA GLY A 31 3.49 1.93 -16.48
C GLY A 31 4.27 0.72 -16.98
N ILE A 32 3.99 -0.47 -16.46
CA ILE A 32 4.62 -1.72 -16.90
C ILE A 32 4.35 -1.97 -18.39
N VAL A 33 3.10 -1.82 -18.84
CA VAL A 33 2.73 -2.00 -20.25
C VAL A 33 3.48 -1.01 -21.15
N PHE A 34 3.53 0.27 -20.78
CA PHE A 34 4.24 1.29 -21.55
C PHE A 34 5.74 1.06 -21.59
N THR A 35 6.36 0.61 -20.49
CA THR A 35 7.78 0.26 -20.45
C THR A 35 8.05 -0.93 -21.37
N ILE A 36 7.22 -1.98 -21.35
CA ILE A 36 7.38 -3.15 -22.23
C ILE A 36 7.26 -2.74 -23.71
N LEU A 37 6.26 -1.92 -24.06
CA LEU A 37 6.07 -1.45 -25.43
C LEU A 37 7.24 -0.57 -25.90
N SER A 38 7.72 0.32 -25.03
CA SER A 38 8.91 1.16 -25.31
C SER A 38 10.15 0.30 -25.53
N PHE A 39 10.38 -0.69 -24.67
CA PHE A 39 11.49 -1.63 -24.79
C PHE A 39 11.39 -2.41 -26.11
N MET A 40 10.21 -2.93 -26.44
CA MET A 40 9.97 -3.63 -27.70
C MET A 40 10.29 -2.74 -28.92
N GLY A 41 9.87 -1.48 -28.91
CA GLY A 41 10.17 -0.52 -29.98
C GLY A 41 11.67 -0.26 -30.14
N VAL A 42 12.37 0.01 -29.03
CA VAL A 42 13.83 0.24 -29.02
C VAL A 42 14.59 -0.98 -29.52
N PHE A 43 14.27 -2.18 -29.02
CA PHE A 43 14.94 -3.41 -29.44
C PHE A 43 14.61 -3.78 -30.89
N THR A 44 13.40 -3.50 -31.36
CA THR A 44 13.05 -3.70 -32.78
C THR A 44 13.87 -2.79 -33.70
N LEU A 45 14.11 -1.54 -33.31
CA LEU A 45 14.95 -0.62 -34.09
C LEU A 45 16.43 -1.03 -34.08
N ILE A 46 16.95 -1.49 -32.94
CA ILE A 46 18.36 -1.88 -32.79
C ILE A 46 18.65 -3.25 -33.45
N LEU A 47 17.79 -4.25 -33.22
CA LEU A 47 17.98 -5.61 -33.70
C LEU A 47 17.36 -5.84 -35.09
N GLY A 48 16.45 -4.97 -35.54
CA GLY A 48 15.80 -5.04 -36.84
C GLY A 48 16.78 -5.23 -38.00
N PRO A 49 17.83 -4.42 -38.14
CA PRO A 49 18.84 -4.58 -39.18
C PRO A 49 19.54 -5.95 -39.12
N ILE A 50 19.91 -6.42 -37.92
CA ILE A 50 20.59 -7.70 -37.72
C ILE A 50 19.69 -8.88 -38.13
N PHE A 51 18.41 -8.83 -37.78
CA PHE A 51 17.45 -9.87 -38.15
C PHE A 51 17.10 -9.82 -39.64
N THR A 52 17.07 -8.63 -40.24
CA THR A 52 16.86 -8.46 -41.68
C THR A 52 18.04 -9.04 -42.46
N GLU A 53 19.28 -8.74 -42.06
CA GLU A 53 20.49 -9.21 -42.72
C GLU A 53 20.71 -10.72 -42.59
N ARG A 54 20.44 -11.31 -41.41
CA ARG A 54 20.72 -12.73 -41.16
C ARG A 54 19.56 -13.67 -41.48
N PHE A 55 18.32 -13.21 -41.33
CA PHE A 55 17.13 -14.06 -41.46
C PHE A 55 16.14 -13.55 -42.51
N GLY A 56 16.40 -12.40 -43.14
CA GLY A 56 15.50 -11.82 -44.14
C GLY A 56 14.18 -11.29 -43.56
N PHE A 57 14.11 -11.08 -42.24
CA PHE A 57 12.87 -10.67 -41.58
C PHE A 57 12.56 -9.20 -41.81
N THR A 58 11.28 -8.88 -42.00
CA THR A 58 10.79 -7.51 -41.96
C THR A 58 10.77 -6.98 -40.52
N PHE A 59 10.79 -5.66 -40.34
CA PHE A 59 10.69 -5.03 -39.02
C PHE A 59 9.47 -5.49 -38.21
N LEU A 60 8.33 -5.72 -38.87
CA LEU A 60 7.12 -6.21 -38.20
C LEU A 60 7.27 -7.66 -37.71
N GLN A 61 7.92 -8.52 -38.49
CA GLN A 61 8.21 -9.91 -38.09
C GLN A 61 9.20 -9.93 -36.91
N THR A 62 10.25 -9.11 -36.96
CA THR A 62 11.20 -8.97 -35.85
C THR A 62 10.50 -8.47 -34.58
N ALA A 63 9.63 -7.46 -34.68
CA ALA A 63 8.84 -6.97 -33.56
C ALA A 63 7.95 -8.07 -32.95
N SER A 64 7.30 -8.86 -33.80
CA SER A 64 6.41 -9.95 -33.35
C SER A 64 7.18 -11.07 -32.64
N VAL A 65 8.36 -11.43 -33.13
CA VAL A 65 9.23 -12.43 -32.49
C VAL A 65 9.72 -11.91 -31.13
N LEU A 66 10.18 -10.66 -31.08
CA LEU A 66 10.61 -10.03 -29.82
C LEU A 66 9.46 -9.94 -28.82
N PHE A 67 8.24 -9.61 -29.27
CA PHE A 67 7.06 -9.59 -28.44
C PHE A 67 6.76 -10.96 -27.83
N LEU A 68 6.73 -12.02 -28.65
CA LEU A 68 6.50 -13.39 -28.19
C LEU A 68 7.60 -13.85 -27.23
N PHE A 69 8.85 -13.48 -27.48
CA PHE A 69 9.97 -13.78 -26.60
C PHE A 69 9.81 -13.10 -25.24
N VAL A 70 9.50 -11.80 -25.21
CA VAL A 70 9.26 -11.06 -23.97
C VAL A 70 8.06 -11.64 -23.22
N LEU A 71 6.97 -11.96 -23.91
CA LEU A 71 5.80 -12.59 -23.31
C LEU A 71 6.17 -13.95 -22.68
N ALA A 72 6.93 -14.77 -23.38
CA ALA A 72 7.41 -16.06 -22.88
C ALA A 72 8.31 -15.89 -21.65
N VAL A 73 9.19 -14.88 -21.64
CA VAL A 73 10.02 -14.56 -20.47
C VAL A 73 9.15 -14.10 -19.30
N ILE A 74 8.19 -13.18 -19.49
CA ILE A 74 7.31 -12.70 -18.41
C ILE A 74 6.49 -13.84 -17.83
N VAL A 75 5.84 -14.64 -18.68
CA VAL A 75 5.04 -15.79 -18.24
C VAL A 75 5.93 -16.83 -17.57
N GLY A 76 7.08 -17.16 -18.18
CA GLY A 76 8.03 -18.13 -17.63
C GLY A 76 8.57 -17.70 -16.28
N PHE A 77 8.95 -16.43 -16.14
CA PHE A 77 9.43 -15.87 -14.87
C PHE A 77 8.30 -15.80 -13.84
N GLY A 78 7.08 -15.44 -14.25
CA GLY A 78 5.90 -15.45 -13.38
C GLY A 78 5.60 -16.84 -12.84
N VAL A 79 5.58 -17.86 -13.71
CA VAL A 79 5.38 -19.27 -13.34
C VAL A 79 6.53 -19.79 -12.47
N TYR A 80 7.77 -19.41 -12.77
CA TYR A 80 8.94 -19.78 -11.98
C TYR A 80 8.90 -19.18 -10.56
N LEU A 81 8.59 -17.88 -10.47
CA LEU A 81 8.44 -17.19 -9.18
C LEU A 81 7.30 -17.80 -8.35
N ASP A 82 6.21 -18.19 -9.00
CA ASP A 82 5.06 -18.82 -8.34
C ASP A 82 5.38 -20.24 -7.87
N LYS A 83 5.86 -21.12 -8.77
CA LYS A 83 6.03 -22.55 -8.45
C LYS A 83 7.31 -22.90 -7.71
N VAL A 84 8.42 -22.21 -7.99
CA VAL A 84 9.73 -22.58 -7.43
C VAL A 84 10.01 -21.77 -6.19
N ILE A 85 9.89 -20.45 -6.29
CA ILE A 85 10.22 -19.54 -5.19
C ILE A 85 9.03 -19.36 -4.23
N HIS A 86 7.82 -19.80 -4.61
CA HIS A 86 6.59 -19.56 -3.85
C HIS A 86 6.44 -18.09 -3.48
N PHE A 87 6.92 -17.21 -4.37
CA PHE A 87 7.14 -15.79 -4.10
C PHE A 87 5.83 -15.10 -3.71
N TRP A 88 4.73 -15.46 -4.38
CA TRP A 88 3.40 -14.94 -4.07
C TRP A 88 2.90 -15.39 -2.71
N SER A 89 3.18 -16.63 -2.30
CA SER A 89 2.84 -17.08 -0.94
C SER A 89 3.69 -16.38 0.12
N ALA A 90 4.98 -16.14 -0.16
CA ALA A 90 5.87 -15.43 0.74
C ALA A 90 5.47 -13.94 0.85
N GLN A 91 5.11 -13.29 -0.26
CA GLN A 91 4.59 -11.92 -0.27
C GLN A 91 3.23 -11.82 0.42
N ALA A 92 2.32 -12.78 0.19
CA ALA A 92 1.05 -12.85 0.90
C ALA A 92 1.26 -13.06 2.40
N THR A 93 2.19 -13.95 2.78
CA THR A 93 2.53 -14.21 4.18
C THR A 93 3.16 -12.98 4.82
N VAL A 94 4.08 -12.29 4.13
CA VAL A 94 4.68 -11.05 4.64
C VAL A 94 3.65 -9.92 4.72
N ALA A 95 2.74 -9.82 3.76
CA ALA A 95 1.66 -8.85 3.79
C ALA A 95 0.70 -9.13 4.95
N THR A 96 0.37 -10.39 5.24
CA THR A 96 -0.50 -10.76 6.37
C THR A 96 0.21 -10.67 7.72
N THR A 97 1.45 -11.16 7.84
CA THR A 97 2.25 -11.05 9.07
C THR A 97 2.76 -9.64 9.35
N ARG A 98 2.81 -8.73 8.40
CA ARG A 98 3.13 -7.31 8.66
C ARG A 98 1.90 -6.42 8.71
N ASN A 99 0.71 -6.97 8.50
CA ASN A 99 -0.52 -6.22 8.68
C ASN A 99 -0.84 -6.23 10.18
N PRO A 100 -0.66 -5.10 10.89
CA PRO A 100 -0.92 -5.01 12.32
C PRO A 100 -2.35 -5.41 12.67
N TYR A 101 -3.28 -5.35 11.72
CA TYR A 101 -4.69 -5.61 11.94
C TYR A 101 -5.15 -7.04 11.65
N LEU A 102 -4.29 -7.87 11.05
CA LEU A 102 -4.56 -9.29 10.81
C LEU A 102 -3.88 -10.21 11.83
N VAL A 103 -2.91 -9.70 12.58
CA VAL A 103 -2.20 -10.47 13.61
C VAL A 103 -2.84 -10.17 14.97
N SER A 104 -3.21 -11.22 15.71
CA SER A 104 -3.89 -11.11 17.01
C SER A 104 -3.04 -10.47 18.12
N ALA A 105 -1.74 -10.27 17.88
CA ALA A 105 -0.79 -9.72 18.83
C ALA A 105 0.17 -8.73 18.15
N LEU A 106 0.50 -7.65 18.86
CA LEU A 106 1.50 -6.65 18.48
C LEU A 106 2.90 -7.25 18.43
N TYR A 107 3.65 -6.97 17.37
CA TYR A 107 5.07 -7.32 17.33
C TYR A 107 5.86 -6.47 18.32
N GLN A 108 6.98 -7.01 18.81
CA GLN A 108 7.84 -6.29 19.77
C GLN A 108 8.32 -4.93 19.24
N LYS A 109 8.64 -4.84 17.94
CA LYS A 109 9.00 -3.56 17.30
C LYS A 109 7.85 -2.54 17.32
N GLU A 110 6.61 -3.00 17.17
CA GLU A 110 5.41 -2.15 17.13
C GLU A 110 5.09 -1.69 18.53
N LEU A 111 5.13 -2.59 19.51
CA LEU A 111 5.00 -2.26 20.93
C LEU A 111 6.03 -1.20 21.37
N LEU A 112 7.30 -1.38 20.98
CA LEU A 112 8.36 -0.40 21.27
C LEU A 112 8.09 0.94 20.57
N SER A 113 7.60 0.93 19.34
CA SER A 113 7.19 2.15 18.62
C SER A 113 6.02 2.87 19.32
N LEU A 114 5.02 2.12 19.80
CA LEU A 114 3.92 2.69 20.58
C LEU A 114 4.43 3.38 21.85
N VAL A 115 5.28 2.69 22.63
CA VAL A 115 5.79 3.16 23.92
C VAL A 115 6.72 4.36 23.78
N TYR A 116 7.69 4.30 22.85
CA TYR A 116 8.78 5.27 22.78
C TYR A 116 8.57 6.38 21.76
N ILE A 117 7.64 6.21 20.81
CA ILE A 117 7.39 7.20 19.75
C ILE A 117 5.95 7.73 19.85
N GLN A 118 4.95 6.87 19.68
CA GLN A 118 3.57 7.34 19.53
C GLN A 118 2.99 7.95 20.80
N VAL A 119 3.15 7.30 21.97
CA VAL A 119 2.66 7.85 23.25
C VAL A 119 3.32 9.20 23.58
N PRO A 120 4.65 9.36 23.51
CA PRO A 120 5.29 10.65 23.69
C PRO A 120 4.79 11.71 22.71
N VAL A 121 4.65 11.40 21.42
CA VAL A 121 4.15 12.34 20.41
C VAL A 121 2.73 12.80 20.73
N LEU A 122 1.81 11.90 21.09
CA LEU A 122 0.44 12.26 21.46
C LEU A 122 0.41 13.14 22.72
N LYS A 123 1.24 12.83 23.74
CA LYS A 123 1.37 13.66 24.94
C LYS A 123 1.92 15.05 24.61
N SER A 124 2.93 15.13 23.75
CA SER A 124 3.50 16.40 23.29
C SER A 124 2.48 17.22 22.50
N LEU A 125 1.72 16.60 21.60
CA LEU A 125 0.64 17.26 20.86
C LEU A 125 -0.44 17.81 21.78
N ARG A 126 -0.86 17.02 22.78
CA ARG A 126 -1.79 17.45 23.81
C ARG A 126 -1.27 18.69 24.57
N ALA A 127 -0.02 18.66 25.03
CA ALA A 127 0.61 19.78 25.73
C ALA A 127 0.74 21.03 24.85
N LEU A 128 1.07 20.87 23.57
CA LEU A 128 1.16 21.97 22.60
C LEU A 128 -0.21 22.61 22.34
N LEU A 129 -1.27 21.80 22.23
CA LEU A 129 -2.63 22.30 22.07
C LEU A 129 -3.15 22.96 23.32
N GLU A 130 -2.81 22.46 24.51
CA GLU A 130 -3.09 23.13 25.79
C GLU A 130 -2.47 24.53 25.85
N ALA A 131 -1.25 24.70 25.34
CA ALA A 131 -0.55 25.98 25.29
C ALA A 131 -1.04 26.94 24.18
N GLN A 132 -1.72 26.46 23.14
CA GLN A 132 -2.22 27.31 22.06
C GLN A 132 -3.52 28.05 22.43
N THR A 133 -3.62 29.29 21.95
CA THR A 133 -4.85 30.08 21.93
C THR A 133 -5.69 29.69 20.71
N MET A 134 -6.78 28.93 20.95
CA MET A 134 -7.75 28.52 19.96
C MET A 134 -9.18 28.71 20.50
N ASP A 135 -10.18 28.66 19.61
CA ASP A 135 -11.60 28.64 19.96
C ASP A 135 -11.90 27.48 20.95
N GLY A 136 -12.45 27.82 22.12
CA GLY A 136 -12.54 26.93 23.28
C GLY A 136 -13.29 25.62 23.00
N ARG A 137 -14.41 25.68 22.27
CA ARG A 137 -15.20 24.47 21.93
C ARG A 137 -14.46 23.53 20.99
N LYS A 138 -13.70 24.08 20.04
CA LYS A 138 -12.92 23.26 19.09
C LYS A 138 -11.73 22.62 19.80
N LYS A 139 -11.06 23.39 20.67
CA LYS A 139 -9.95 22.90 21.49
C LYS A 139 -10.37 21.75 22.39
N GLU A 140 -11.51 21.86 23.08
CA GLU A 140 -12.04 20.79 23.92
C GLU A 140 -12.35 19.52 23.12
N ALA A 141 -12.97 19.65 21.94
CA ALA A 141 -13.25 18.50 21.08
C ALA A 141 -11.95 17.80 20.60
N PHE A 142 -10.92 18.57 20.23
CA PHE A 142 -9.63 18.02 19.82
C PHE A 142 -8.87 17.36 20.97
N LEU A 143 -8.91 17.95 22.18
CA LEU A 143 -8.28 17.35 23.36
C LEU A 143 -8.98 16.05 23.76
N ALA A 144 -10.31 16.01 23.69
CA ALA A 144 -11.07 14.79 23.95
C ALA A 144 -10.73 13.66 22.96
N GLU A 145 -10.59 13.99 21.67
CA GLU A 145 -10.18 13.02 20.64
C GLU A 145 -8.75 12.52 20.85
N LEU A 146 -7.84 13.40 21.27
CA LEU A 146 -6.45 13.04 21.61
C LEU A 146 -6.38 12.16 22.85
N ASP A 147 -7.14 12.47 23.89
CA ASP A 147 -7.21 11.67 25.11
C ASP A 147 -7.80 10.28 24.80
N HIS A 148 -8.82 10.21 23.94
CA HIS A 148 -9.35 8.94 23.44
C HIS A 148 -8.30 8.12 22.67
N SER A 149 -7.61 8.76 21.72
CA SER A 149 -6.53 8.12 20.95
C SER A 149 -5.39 7.62 21.83
N LEU A 150 -5.03 8.41 22.86
CA LEU A 150 -3.97 8.06 23.80
C LEU A 150 -4.38 6.90 24.71
N ALA A 151 -5.63 6.88 25.18
CA ALA A 151 -6.18 5.76 25.94
C ALA A 151 -6.18 4.47 25.10
N LYS A 152 -6.57 4.56 23.82
CA LYS A 152 -6.54 3.42 22.89
C LYS A 152 -5.13 2.87 22.71
N VAL A 153 -4.14 3.73 22.48
CA VAL A 153 -2.73 3.31 22.34
C VAL A 153 -2.20 2.69 23.65
N GLN A 154 -2.55 3.24 24.80
CA GLN A 154 -2.17 2.69 26.10
C GLN A 154 -2.78 1.31 26.33
N GLN A 155 -4.04 1.13 25.96
CA GLN A 155 -4.71 -0.17 25.99
C GLN A 155 -4.02 -1.15 25.05
N SER A 156 -3.67 -0.74 23.82
CA SER A 156 -2.91 -1.60 22.90
C SER A 156 -1.57 -2.06 23.48
N ILE A 157 -0.88 -1.19 24.22
CA ILE A 157 0.38 -1.53 24.89
C ILE A 157 0.16 -2.56 26.01
N GLN A 158 -0.90 -2.40 26.80
CA GLN A 158 -1.24 -3.31 27.90
C GLN A 158 -1.67 -4.68 27.39
N ASP A 159 -2.62 -4.69 26.46
CA ASP A 159 -3.23 -5.90 25.91
C ASP A 159 -2.31 -6.59 24.88
N ARG A 160 -1.25 -5.89 24.44
CA ARG A 160 -0.34 -6.30 23.35
C ARG A 160 -1.11 -6.73 22.10
N SER A 161 -2.24 -6.11 21.84
CA SER A 161 -3.12 -6.35 20.70
C SER A 161 -3.68 -5.04 20.21
N TRP A 162 -4.15 -5.00 18.95
CA TRP A 162 -4.87 -3.83 18.46
C TRP A 162 -6.34 -3.91 18.86
N PRO A 163 -6.87 -2.97 19.65
CA PRO A 163 -8.29 -2.84 19.89
C PRO A 163 -8.94 -2.33 18.60
N ILE A 164 -9.50 -3.26 17.83
CA ILE A 164 -10.26 -2.97 16.62
C ILE A 164 -11.69 -2.66 17.04
N GLU A 165 -12.12 -1.43 16.82
CA GLU A 165 -13.50 -1.06 17.11
C GLU A 165 -14.44 -1.61 16.04
N PRO A 166 -15.71 -1.92 16.36
CA PRO A 166 -16.62 -2.57 15.41
C PRO A 166 -16.88 -1.78 14.12
N HIS A 167 -16.55 -0.50 14.10
CA HIS A 167 -16.69 0.39 12.94
C HIS A 167 -15.39 0.53 12.12
N GLU A 168 -14.25 0.12 12.67
CA GLU A 168 -12.96 0.17 11.99
C GLU A 168 -12.91 -0.96 10.95
N ARG A 169 -12.80 -0.58 9.68
CA ARG A 169 -12.60 -1.55 8.60
C ARG A 169 -11.13 -1.93 8.55
N VAL A 170 -10.87 -3.18 8.90
CA VAL A 170 -9.54 -3.78 8.80
C VAL A 170 -9.62 -5.01 7.92
N TYR A 171 -8.86 -4.94 6.83
CA TYR A 171 -8.75 -5.93 5.77
C TYR A 171 -7.37 -6.58 5.82
#